data_AF-A0A9D1S5S3-F1
#
_entry.id   AF-A0A9D1S5S3-F1
#
_cell.length_a   1.000
_cell.length_b   1.000
_cell.length_c   1.000
_cell.angle_alpha   90.00
_cell.angle_beta   90.00
_cell.angle_gamma   90.00
#
_symmetry.space_group_name_H-M   'P 1'
#
loop_
_entity.id
_entity.type
_entity.pdbx_description
1 polymer ?
#
loop_
_entity_poly.entity_id
_entity_poly.type
_entity_poly.pdbx_seq_one_letter_code
_entity_poly.pdbx_strand_id
1 'polypeptide(L)'
;MEELLLKAITYAYPERIPVELSVLPAAWLRYGEELARVVRGFPDFRDKIPDLQHPETFIPPSYHVGSFQDEWGCVWENVEEGMESIVTGHPVPNRE
;
A
#
# COMPACT_ATOMS: atom_id res chain seq x y z
N MET A 1 13.81 12.28 -5.82
CA MET A 1 12.67 12.06 -4.91
C MET A 1 13.16 11.84 -3.48
N GLU A 2 14.03 10.86 -3.25
CA GLU A 2 14.61 10.56 -1.93
C GLU A 2 15.24 11.77 -1.23
N GLU A 3 16.03 12.58 -1.95
CA GLU A 3 16.60 13.82 -1.39
C GLU A 3 15.54 14.84 -0.93
N LEU A 4 14.47 15.02 -1.72
CA LEU A 4 13.37 15.93 -1.39
C LEU A 4 12.60 15.43 -0.16
N LEU A 5 12.39 14.11 -0.06
CA LEU A 5 11.77 13.48 1.10
C LEU A 5 12.62 13.69 2.36
N LEU A 6 13.93 13.46 2.27
CA LEU A 6 14.84 13.64 3.39
C LEU A 6 14.85 15.10 3.86
N LYS A 7 14.93 16.06 2.94
CA LYS A 7 14.84 17.49 3.26
C LYS A 7 13.50 17.83 3.92
N ALA A 8 12.38 17.27 3.44
CA ALA A 8 11.06 17.50 4.02
C ALA A 8 10.95 16.99 5.47
N ILE A 9 11.34 15.74 5.74
CA ILE A 9 11.23 15.14 7.09
C ILE A 9 12.24 15.72 8.09
N THR A 10 13.31 16.36 7.61
CA THR A 10 14.32 17.04 8.43
C THR A 10 14.16 18.56 8.48
N TYR A 11 13.07 19.10 7.93
CA TYR A 11 12.78 20.55 7.90
C TYR A 11 13.86 21.38 7.18
N ALA A 12 14.58 20.79 6.22
CA ALA A 12 15.64 21.42 5.45
C ALA A 12 15.14 22.07 4.14
N TYR A 13 13.91 22.63 4.16
CA TYR A 13 13.32 23.45 3.07
C TYR A 13 13.53 22.86 1.66
N PRO A 14 12.85 21.77 1.28
CA PRO A 14 13.02 21.16 -0.04
C PRO A 14 12.60 22.12 -1.16
N GLU A 15 13.24 21.98 -2.32
CA GLU A 15 13.00 22.84 -3.49
C GLU A 15 11.57 22.71 -4.04
N ARG A 16 10.91 21.59 -3.76
CA ARG A 16 9.49 21.31 -4.06
C ARG A 16 8.93 20.31 -3.06
N ILE A 17 7.62 20.24 -2.96
CA ILE A 17 6.94 19.22 -2.15
C ILE A 17 7.21 17.84 -2.77
N PRO A 18 7.78 16.88 -2.03
CA PRO A 18 7.86 15.50 -2.47
C PRO A 18 6.44 14.92 -2.52
N VAL A 19 6.02 14.45 -3.69
CA VAL A 19 4.74 13.77 -3.90
C VAL A 19 5.03 12.42 -4.50
N GLU A 20 4.29 11.44 -4.03
CA GLU A 20 4.47 10.07 -4.43
C GLU A 20 3.13 9.35 -4.33
N LEU A 21 2.82 8.58 -5.38
CA LEU A 21 1.54 7.91 -5.54
C LEU A 21 1.76 6.40 -5.51
N SER A 22 1.02 5.71 -4.64
CA SER A 22 0.89 4.25 -4.65
C SER A 22 -0.51 3.84 -5.09
N VAL A 23 -0.60 2.63 -5.63
CA VAL A 23 -1.86 2.06 -6.13
C VAL A 23 -2.16 0.79 -5.37
N LEU A 24 -3.36 0.72 -4.78
CA LEU A 24 -3.80 -0.49 -4.06
C LEU A 24 -3.78 -1.71 -4.98
N PRO A 25 -3.40 -2.90 -4.49
CA PRO A 25 -3.45 -4.14 -5.26
C PRO A 25 -4.82 -4.40 -5.91
N ALA A 26 -5.93 -4.02 -5.27
CA ALA A 26 -7.28 -4.15 -5.83
C ALA A 26 -7.43 -3.44 -7.19
N ALA A 27 -6.80 -2.28 -7.36
CA ALA A 27 -6.86 -1.55 -8.62
C ALA A 27 -6.03 -2.24 -9.71
N TRP A 28 -4.88 -2.82 -9.35
CA TRP A 28 -4.08 -3.63 -10.28
C TRP A 28 -4.81 -4.92 -10.69
N LEU A 29 -5.45 -5.61 -9.75
CA LEU A 29 -6.27 -6.79 -10.01
C LEU A 29 -7.45 -6.49 -10.94
N ARG A 30 -8.09 -5.33 -10.74
CA ARG A 30 -9.28 -4.95 -11.51
C ARG A 30 -8.97 -4.42 -12.91
N TYR A 31 -7.94 -3.58 -13.04
CA TYR A 31 -7.68 -2.82 -14.27
C TYR A 31 -6.42 -3.26 -15.02
N GLY A 32 -5.51 -4.00 -14.36
CA GLY A 32 -4.33 -4.60 -14.97
C GLY A 32 -3.56 -3.68 -15.93
N GLU A 33 -3.45 -4.13 -17.18
CA GLU A 33 -2.71 -3.41 -18.23
C GLU A 33 -3.29 -2.05 -18.59
N GLU A 34 -4.60 -1.81 -18.39
CA GLU A 34 -5.19 -0.50 -18.65
C GLU A 34 -4.65 0.53 -17.65
N LEU A 35 -4.54 0.15 -16.38
CA LEU A 35 -3.93 0.97 -15.35
C LEU A 35 -2.42 1.10 -15.57
N ALA A 36 -1.74 0.03 -15.96
CA ALA A 36 -0.32 0.06 -16.32
C ALA A 36 -0.05 1.07 -17.44
N ARG A 37 -0.91 1.12 -18.47
CA ARG A 37 -0.82 2.10 -19.57
C ARG A 37 -0.93 3.55 -19.07
N VAL A 38 -1.84 3.82 -18.12
CA VAL A 38 -1.97 5.16 -17.51
C VAL A 38 -0.72 5.48 -16.71
N VAL A 39 -0.30 4.58 -15.81
CA VAL A 39 0.86 4.77 -14.92
C VAL A 39 2.17 4.99 -15.69
N ARG A 40 2.37 4.32 -16.84
CA ARG A 40 3.53 4.56 -17.73
C ARG A 40 3.67 6.02 -18.17
N GLY A 41 2.59 6.79 -18.20
CA GLY A 41 2.58 8.21 -18.56
C GLY A 41 2.93 9.17 -17.43
N PHE A 42 3.04 8.70 -16.19
CA PHE A 42 3.20 9.56 -15.01
C PHE A 42 4.42 9.16 -14.17
N PRO A 43 5.49 9.96 -14.16
CA PRO A 43 6.74 9.61 -13.48
C PRO A 43 6.68 9.70 -11.94
N ASP A 44 5.61 10.24 -11.36
CA ASP A 44 5.47 10.45 -9.90
C ASP A 44 4.88 9.24 -9.15
N PHE A 45 4.58 8.12 -9.83
CA PHE A 45 4.16 6.88 -9.18
C PHE A 45 5.36 6.17 -8.53
N ARG A 46 5.22 5.81 -7.23
CA ARG A 46 6.21 5.04 -6.46
C ARG A 46 6.38 3.64 -7.01
N ASP A 47 5.23 3.01 -7.22
CA ASP A 47 5.16 1.60 -7.50
C ASP A 47 5.55 1.40 -8.95
N LYS A 48 6.65 0.69 -9.18
CA LYS A 48 6.85 0.05 -10.48
C LYS A 48 5.61 -0.79 -10.73
N ILE A 49 5.16 -0.78 -11.99
CA ILE A 49 4.05 -1.64 -12.43
C ILE A 49 4.37 -3.06 -11.95
N PRO A 50 3.51 -3.66 -11.10
CA PRO A 50 3.81 -4.96 -10.51
C PRO A 50 3.76 -6.06 -11.58
N ASP A 51 4.25 -7.25 -11.25
CA ASP A 51 4.08 -8.40 -12.11
C ASP A 51 2.63 -8.88 -12.09
N LEU A 52 1.84 -8.37 -13.04
CA LEU A 52 0.42 -8.68 -13.17
C LEU A 52 0.14 -10.16 -13.47
N GLN A 53 1.15 -10.93 -13.88
CA GLN A 53 1.02 -12.38 -14.09
C GLN A 53 1.13 -13.18 -12.80
N HIS A 54 1.72 -12.60 -11.75
CA HIS A 54 1.97 -13.24 -10.47
C HIS A 54 1.45 -12.38 -9.30
N PRO A 55 0.12 -12.25 -9.11
CA PRO A 55 -0.48 -11.42 -8.07
C PRO A 55 0.02 -11.68 -6.65
N GLU A 56 0.34 -12.94 -6.34
CA GLU A 56 0.91 -13.38 -5.07
C GLU A 56 2.25 -12.73 -4.71
N THR A 57 2.94 -12.14 -5.70
CA THR A 57 4.23 -11.49 -5.50
C THR A 57 4.12 -10.05 -5.01
N PHE A 58 2.95 -9.43 -5.14
CA PHE A 58 2.76 -8.01 -4.82
C PHE A 58 1.55 -7.70 -3.92
N ILE A 59 0.71 -8.69 -3.62
CA ILE A 59 -0.39 -8.55 -2.65
C ILE A 59 0.14 -8.91 -1.25
N PRO A 60 0.18 -7.96 -0.28
CA PRO A 60 0.58 -8.28 1.08
C PRO A 60 -0.46 -9.16 1.79
N PRO A 61 -0.08 -9.91 2.84
CA PRO A 61 -1.00 -10.79 3.57
C PRO A 61 -2.28 -10.09 4.06
N SER A 62 -2.16 -8.84 4.51
CA SER A 62 -3.29 -8.06 5.01
C SER A 62 -4.24 -7.56 3.92
N TYR A 63 -3.96 -7.84 2.65
CA TYR A 63 -4.80 -7.43 1.53
C TYR A 63 -5.68 -8.57 1.02
N HIS A 64 -5.51 -9.78 1.56
CA HIS A 64 -6.36 -10.91 1.21
C HIS A 64 -7.67 -10.89 1.99
N VAL A 65 -8.77 -11.30 1.34
CA VAL A 65 -10.07 -11.48 1.98
C VAL A 65 -9.98 -12.50 3.11
N GLY A 66 -10.66 -12.22 4.22
CA GLY A 66 -10.76 -13.12 5.35
C GLY A 66 -10.26 -12.49 6.63
N SER A 67 -9.82 -13.35 7.56
CA SER A 67 -9.31 -12.94 8.84
C SER A 67 -7.95 -13.57 9.09
N PHE A 68 -7.00 -12.78 9.59
CA PHE A 68 -5.72 -13.28 10.07
C PHE A 68 -5.30 -12.57 11.36
N GLN A 69 -4.42 -13.21 12.13
CA GLN A 69 -3.83 -12.63 13.32
C GLN A 69 -2.35 -12.31 13.02
N ASP A 70 -1.93 -11.09 13.32
CA ASP A 70 -0.53 -10.70 13.19
C ASP A 70 0.33 -11.18 14.37
N GLU A 71 1.64 -10.95 14.29
CA GLU A 71 2.62 -11.33 15.32
C GLU A 71 2.40 -10.61 16.65
N TRP A 72 1.62 -9.54 16.66
CA TRP A 72 1.25 -8.78 17.85
C TRP A 72 -0.04 -9.30 18.48
N GLY A 73 -0.76 -10.21 17.83
CA GLY A 73 -2.02 -10.74 18.31
C GLY A 73 -3.24 -9.91 17.90
N CYS A 74 -3.08 -8.91 17.03
CA CYS A 74 -4.19 -8.15 16.47
C CYS A 74 -4.91 -8.98 15.41
N VAL A 75 -6.24 -8.96 15.43
CA VAL A 75 -7.09 -9.59 14.43
C VAL A 75 -7.38 -8.56 13.36
N TRP A 76 -7.05 -8.92 12.13
CA TRP A 76 -7.30 -8.14 10.93
C TRP A 76 -8.42 -8.82 10.14
N GLU A 77 -9.40 -8.03 9.70
CA GLU A 77 -10.50 -8.50 8.86
C GLU A 77 -10.55 -7.72 7.56
N ASN A 78 -10.79 -8.46 6.47
CA ASN A 78 -10.90 -7.93 5.13
C ASN A 78 -12.12 -8.51 4.41
N VAL A 79 -12.84 -7.64 3.71
CA VAL A 79 -14.02 -7.98 2.93
C VAL A 79 -13.81 -7.83 1.42
N GLU A 80 -12.68 -7.27 0.99
CA GLU A 80 -12.41 -6.96 -0.43
C GLU A 80 -10.94 -7.22 -0.80
N GLU A 81 -10.73 -8.08 -1.78
CA GLU A 81 -9.40 -8.53 -2.19
C GLU A 81 -8.57 -7.38 -2.75
N GLY A 82 -7.34 -7.23 -2.26
CA GLY A 82 -6.43 -6.18 -2.68
C GLY A 82 -6.71 -4.81 -2.06
N MET A 83 -7.67 -4.69 -1.13
CA MET A 83 -7.79 -3.54 -0.24
C MET A 83 -7.15 -3.86 1.11
N GLU A 84 -6.68 -2.85 1.84
CA GLU A 84 -6.07 -3.07 3.16
C GLU A 84 -7.12 -3.53 4.18
N SER A 85 -6.73 -4.50 5.02
CA SER A 85 -7.55 -4.95 6.16
C SER A 85 -7.71 -3.86 7.21
N ILE A 86 -8.69 -4.02 8.10
CA ILE A 86 -8.78 -3.24 9.33
C ILE A 86 -8.61 -4.11 10.56
N VAL A 87 -8.01 -3.56 11.61
CA VAL A 87 -7.93 -4.23 12.91
C VAL A 87 -9.31 -4.22 13.57
N THR A 88 -9.84 -5.39 13.88
CA THR A 88 -11.13 -5.57 14.56
C THR A 88 -11.01 -6.22 15.93
N GLY A 89 -9.84 -6.78 16.25
CA GLY A 89 -9.50 -7.28 17.57
C GLY A 89 -8.06 -6.96 17.95
N HIS A 90 -7.79 -6.77 19.24
CA HIS A 90 -6.44 -6.53 19.77
C HIS A 90 -6.20 -7.31 21.05
N PRO A 91 -4.95 -7.69 21.36
CA PRO A 91 -4.63 -8.51 22.54
C PRO A 91 -4.71 -7.72 23.85
N VAL A 92 -4.75 -6.40 23.78
CA VAL A 92 -4.73 -5.53 24.96
C VAL A 92 -6.12 -5.49 25.59
N PRO A 93 -6.31 -5.91 26.85
CA PRO A 93 -7.65 -5.96 27.42
C PRO A 93 -8.19 -4.56 27.80
N ASN A 94 -7.28 -3.64 28.19
CA ASN A 94 -7.62 -2.32 28.75
C ASN A 94 -6.64 -1.26 28.20
N ARG A 95 -7.09 -0.02 27.99
CA ARG A 95 -6.28 1.08 27.45
C ARG A 95 -5.38 1.80 28.48
N GLU A 96 -5.39 1.39 29.76
CA GLU A 96 -4.74 2.10 30.88
C GLU A 96 -3.21 2.22 30.76
#